data_AF-A0A6J2YIN2-F1
#
_entry.id   AF-A0A6J2YIN2-F1
#
_cell.length_a   1.000
_cell.length_b   1.000
_cell.length_c   1.000
_cell.angle_alpha   90.00
_cell.angle_beta   90.00
_cell.angle_gamma   90.00
#
_symmetry.space_group_name_H-M   'P 1'
#
loop_
_entity.id
_entity.type
_entity.pdbx_description
1 polymer ?
#
loop_
_entity_poly.entity_id
_entity_poly.type
_entity_poly.pdbx_seq_one_letter_code
_entity_poly.pdbx_strand_id
1 'polypeptide(L)'
;MDYWRRSARKSKREQITNNKVREIMGAEHTIVDDIRTKQLIWFGHVQRMPDHRIPKEILLWTPRGRNKRGRPRRSWREGVDKELENREIPDDLWLNRQEWRLGVGKRRRTF
;
A
#
# COMPACT_ATOMS: atom_id res chain seq x y z
N MET A 1 11.64 3.91 -13.46
CA MET A 1 11.34 4.86 -14.58
C MET A 1 12.19 4.61 -15.81
N ASP A 2 13.50 4.37 -15.66
CA ASP A 2 14.39 4.12 -16.81
C ASP A 2 13.97 2.91 -17.67
N TYR A 3 13.58 1.80 -17.02
CA TYR A 3 13.03 0.61 -17.70
C TYR A 3 11.86 0.97 -18.63
N TRP A 4 10.82 1.63 -18.12
CA TRP A 4 9.67 2.05 -18.93
C TRP A 4 10.02 3.01 -20.05
N ARG A 5 11.01 3.91 -19.86
CA ARG A 5 11.48 4.78 -20.94
C ARG A 5 12.13 4.01 -22.07
N ARG A 6 12.97 3.02 -21.74
CA ARG A 6 13.60 2.14 -22.73
C ARG A 6 12.55 1.31 -23.47
N SER A 7 11.58 0.74 -22.76
CA SER A 7 10.47 0.00 -23.36
C SER A 7 9.62 0.89 -24.29
N ALA A 8 9.34 2.13 -23.91
CA ALA A 8 8.65 3.11 -24.73
C ALA A 8 9.52 3.72 -25.86
N ARG A 9 10.80 3.32 -25.97
CA ARG A 9 11.80 3.87 -26.90
C ARG A 9 11.95 5.39 -26.79
N LYS A 10 11.85 5.93 -25.56
CA LYS A 10 11.96 7.36 -25.27
C LYS A 10 13.30 7.73 -24.63
N SER A 11 13.96 8.73 -25.21
CA SER A 11 15.20 9.32 -24.71
C SER A 11 14.93 10.37 -23.64
N LYS A 12 15.90 10.58 -22.73
CA LYS A 12 15.86 11.72 -21.80
C LYS A 12 15.95 13.07 -22.53
N ARG A 13 16.54 13.12 -23.74
CA ARG A 13 16.65 14.34 -24.55
C ARG A 13 15.29 14.86 -25.03
N GLU A 14 14.30 13.98 -25.18
CA GLU A 14 12.93 14.37 -25.55
C GLU A 14 12.18 15.07 -24.40
N GLN A 15 12.77 15.12 -23.19
CA GLN A 15 12.19 15.78 -22.00
C GLN A 15 10.75 15.36 -21.66
N ILE A 16 10.31 14.20 -22.15
CA ILE A 16 8.97 13.64 -21.88
C ILE A 16 8.84 13.39 -20.38
N THR A 17 7.73 13.81 -19.79
CA THR A 17 7.48 13.66 -18.35
C THR A 17 7.30 12.19 -17.96
N ASN A 18 7.58 11.89 -16.69
CA ASN A 18 7.39 10.56 -16.12
C ASN A 18 5.93 10.08 -16.18
N ASN A 19 4.97 10.99 -16.09
CA ASN A 19 3.54 10.69 -16.22
C ASN A 19 3.21 10.27 -17.66
N LYS A 20 3.73 10.98 -18.66
CA LYS A 20 3.49 10.62 -20.06
C LYS A 20 4.10 9.27 -20.45
N VAL A 21 5.28 8.93 -19.92
CA VAL A 21 5.87 7.60 -20.11
C VAL A 21 4.99 6.50 -19.52
N ARG A 22 4.36 6.74 -18.35
CA ARG A 22 3.43 5.78 -17.75
C ARG A 22 2.17 5.59 -18.59
N GLU A 23 1.61 6.69 -19.09
CA GLU A 23 0.46 6.68 -20.00
C GLU A 23 0.76 5.84 -21.26
N ILE A 24 1.92 6.06 -21.90
CA ILE A 24 2.36 5.27 -23.06
C ILE A 24 2.45 3.77 -22.72
N MET A 25 2.94 3.44 -21.53
CA MET A 25 3.09 2.05 -21.10
C MET A 25 1.81 1.43 -20.54
N GLY A 26 0.69 2.16 -20.49
CA GLY A 26 -0.54 1.70 -19.83
C GLY A 26 -0.36 1.42 -18.33
N ALA A 27 0.63 2.05 -17.69
CA ALA A 27 0.93 1.85 -16.28
C ALA A 27 0.02 2.74 -15.41
N GLU A 28 -1.22 2.29 -15.22
CA GLU A 28 -2.25 3.00 -14.43
C GLU A 28 -1.90 3.14 -12.94
N HIS A 29 -1.08 2.24 -12.40
CA HIS A 29 -0.73 2.23 -10.98
C HIS A 29 0.76 2.30 -10.73
N THR A 30 1.11 2.87 -9.59
CA THR A 30 2.49 2.93 -9.13
C THR A 30 2.84 1.68 -8.32
N ILE A 31 4.14 1.39 -8.21
CA ILE A 31 4.64 0.36 -7.29
C ILE A 31 4.21 0.64 -5.83
N VAL A 32 4.03 1.92 -5.46
CA VAL A 32 3.58 2.29 -4.12
C VAL A 32 2.13 1.83 -3.90
N ASP A 33 1.29 1.91 -4.92
CA ASP A 33 -0.11 1.44 -4.85
C ASP A 33 -0.18 -0.08 -4.68
N ASP A 34 0.71 -0.82 -5.36
CA ASP A 34 0.84 -2.27 -5.19
C ASP A 34 1.33 -2.63 -3.78
N ILE A 35 2.31 -1.90 -3.24
CA ILE A 35 2.81 -2.09 -1.87
C ILE A 35 1.68 -1.86 -0.87
N ARG A 36 0.95 -0.74 -0.99
CA ARG A 36 -0.20 -0.42 -0.12
C ARG A 36 -1.29 -1.48 -0.19
N THR A 37 -1.60 -1.97 -1.39
CA THR A 37 -2.57 -3.04 -1.59
C THR A 37 -2.13 -4.32 -0.88
N LYS A 38 -0.86 -4.71 -1.03
CA LYS A 38 -0.29 -5.88 -0.34
C LYS A 38 -0.28 -5.72 1.18
N GLN A 39 -0.02 -4.51 1.69
CA GLN A 39 -0.11 -4.21 3.12
C GLN A 39 -1.51 -4.47 3.66
N LEU A 40 -2.55 -4.02 2.96
CA LEU A 40 -3.94 -4.30 3.34
C LEU A 40 -4.29 -5.80 3.24
N ILE A 41 -3.86 -6.50 2.19
CA ILE A 41 -4.07 -7.95 2.09
C ILE A 41 -3.49 -8.67 3.31
N TRP A 42 -2.24 -8.35 3.66
CA TRP A 42 -1.57 -8.93 4.83
C TRP A 42 -2.25 -8.52 6.14
N PHE A 43 -2.62 -7.26 6.29
CA PHE A 43 -3.33 -6.76 7.47
C PHE A 43 -4.62 -7.54 7.74
N GLY A 44 -5.51 -7.65 6.74
CA GLY A 44 -6.74 -8.39 6.91
C GLY A 44 -6.51 -9.89 7.13
N HIS A 45 -5.43 -10.46 6.58
CA HIS A 45 -5.04 -11.84 6.88
C HIS A 45 -4.65 -12.01 8.34
N VAL A 46 -3.78 -11.14 8.87
CA VAL A 46 -3.35 -11.16 10.27
C VAL A 46 -4.51 -10.89 11.21
N GLN A 47 -5.39 -9.92 10.91
CA GLN A 47 -6.53 -9.61 11.77
C GLN A 47 -7.48 -10.80 11.97
N ARG A 48 -7.62 -11.67 10.96
CA ARG A 48 -8.42 -12.89 11.02
C ARG A 48 -7.71 -14.09 11.67
N MET A 49 -6.42 -13.97 11.99
CA MET A 49 -5.74 -15.02 12.74
C MET A 49 -6.24 -15.08 14.19
N PRO A 50 -6.20 -16.25 14.84
CA PRO A 50 -6.39 -16.35 16.29
C PRO A 50 -5.44 -15.43 17.07
N ASP A 51 -5.89 -14.91 18.21
CA ASP A 51 -5.15 -13.89 18.97
C ASP A 51 -3.80 -14.35 19.52
N HIS A 52 -3.65 -15.65 19.82
CA HIS A 52 -2.39 -16.24 20.31
C HIS A 52 -1.29 -16.38 19.24
N ARG A 53 -1.57 -15.97 17.99
CA ARG A 53 -0.59 -16.07 16.90
C ARG A 53 0.36 -14.88 16.99
N ILE A 54 1.66 -15.17 17.05
CA ILE A 54 2.73 -14.16 17.10
C ILE A 54 2.53 -12.97 16.14
N PRO A 55 2.14 -13.14 14.85
CA PRO A 55 1.91 -12.00 13.97
C PRO A 55 0.81 -11.04 14.46
N LYS A 56 -0.27 -11.58 15.04
CA LYS A 56 -1.39 -10.81 15.58
C LYS A 56 -0.96 -10.10 16.87
N GLU A 57 -0.26 -10.79 17.76
CA GLU A 57 0.31 -10.19 18.97
C GLU A 57 1.26 -9.03 18.65
N ILE A 58 2.19 -9.22 17.70
CA ILE A 58 3.12 -8.17 17.26
C ILE A 58 2.39 -7.00 16.63
N LEU A 59 1.34 -7.26 15.83
CA LEU A 59 0.54 -6.20 15.22
C LEU A 59 -0.16 -5.30 16.26
N LEU A 60 -0.65 -5.90 17.35
CA LEU A 60 -1.31 -5.20 18.45
C LEU A 60 -0.30 -4.59 19.45
N TRP A 61 0.92 -5.08 19.46
CA TRP A 61 1.93 -4.64 20.41
C TRP A 61 2.48 -3.25 20.10
N THR A 62 2.34 -2.34 21.06
CA THR A 62 2.94 -1.00 21.01
C THR A 62 4.15 -0.94 21.94
N PRO A 63 5.38 -0.81 21.41
CA PRO A 63 6.57 -0.75 22.23
C PRO A 63 6.58 0.53 23.08
N ARG A 64 6.81 0.40 24.39
CA ARG A 64 6.96 1.54 25.29
C ARG A 64 8.32 2.22 25.09
N GLY A 65 8.34 3.55 25.17
CA GLY A 65 9.55 4.37 25.15
C GLY A 65 9.72 5.24 23.91
N ARG A 66 10.85 5.93 23.83
CA ARG A 66 11.16 6.85 22.72
C ARG A 66 11.75 6.08 21.53
N ASN A 67 11.29 6.39 20.33
CA ASN A 67 11.89 5.88 19.10
C ASN A 67 13.37 6.29 19.00
N LYS A 68 14.23 5.32 18.68
CA LYS A 68 15.66 5.58 18.41
C LYS A 68 15.81 6.60 17.27
N ARG A 69 16.86 7.42 17.35
CA ARG A 69 17.21 8.39 16.29
C ARG A 69 17.36 7.64 14.96
N GLY A 70 16.75 8.18 13.90
CA GLY A 70 16.76 7.58 12.55
C GLY A 70 15.61 6.63 12.26
N ARG A 71 14.83 6.17 13.26
CA ARG A 71 13.61 5.39 12.99
C ARG A 71 12.57 6.28 12.29
N PRO A 72 11.87 5.77 11.26
CA PRO A 72 10.73 6.49 10.69
C PRO A 72 9.75 6.91 11.77
N ARG A 73 9.26 8.15 11.67
CA ARG A 73 8.28 8.70 12.61
C ARG A 73 6.96 7.95 12.55
N ARG A 74 6.55 7.51 11.35
CA ARG A 74 5.32 6.78 11.14
C ARG A 74 5.49 5.30 11.41
N SER A 75 4.54 4.73 12.16
CA SER A 75 4.48 3.28 12.36
C SER A 75 3.89 2.59 11.13
N TRP A 76 4.08 1.26 11.04
CA TRP A 76 3.46 0.47 9.98
C TRP A 76 1.93 0.47 10.10
N ARG A 77 1.40 0.41 11.34
CA ARG A 77 -0.05 0.46 11.63
C ARG A 77 -0.66 1.79 11.19
N GLU A 78 -0.03 2.92 11.53
CA GLU A 78 -0.45 4.24 11.05
C GLU A 78 -0.47 4.35 9.52
N GLY A 79 0.46 3.66 8.84
CA GLY A 79 0.46 3.55 7.39
C GLY A 79 -0.77 2.83 6.86
N VAL A 80 -1.13 1.68 7.47
CA VAL A 80 -2.34 0.93 7.14
C VAL A 80 -3.60 1.73 7.42
N ASP A 81 -3.70 2.36 8.59
CA ASP A 81 -4.88 3.13 9.00
C ASP A 81 -5.15 4.28 8.03
N LYS A 82 -4.07 4.97 7.61
CA LYS A 82 -4.15 5.99 6.58
C LYS A 82 -4.61 5.44 5.23
N GLU A 83 -4.17 4.24 4.85
CA GLU A 83 -4.63 3.63 3.60
C GLU A 83 -6.07 3.12 3.66
N LEU A 84 -6.55 2.70 4.82
CA LEU A 84 -7.97 2.40 5.04
C LEU A 84 -8.81 3.66 4.88
N GLU A 85 -8.40 4.76 5.50
CA GLU A 85 -9.04 6.07 5.35
C GLU A 85 -9.02 6.55 3.90
N ASN A 86 -7.87 6.51 3.22
CA ASN A 86 -7.72 6.93 1.82
C ASN A 86 -8.64 6.16 0.85
N ARG A 87 -9.01 4.93 1.20
CA ARG A 87 -9.86 4.04 0.40
C ARG A 87 -11.29 3.93 0.94
N GLU A 88 -11.60 4.66 2.01
CA GLU A 88 -12.92 4.65 2.67
C GLU A 88 -13.35 3.22 3.07
N ILE A 89 -12.38 2.43 3.55
CA ILE A 89 -12.60 1.06 4.02
C ILE A 89 -12.76 1.10 5.54
N PRO A 90 -13.90 0.66 6.10
CA PRO A 90 -14.05 0.50 7.54
C PRO A 90 -13.01 -0.47 8.13
N ASP A 91 -12.44 -0.16 9.30
CA ASP A 91 -11.38 -0.98 9.93
C ASP A 91 -11.90 -2.36 10.36
N ASP A 92 -13.20 -2.56 10.53
CA ASP A 92 -13.82 -3.85 10.87
C ASP A 92 -14.19 -4.71 9.65
N LEU A 93 -14.09 -4.16 8.43
CA LEU A 93 -14.47 -4.84 7.19
C LEU A 93 -13.67 -6.12 6.93
N TRP A 94 -12.53 -6.33 7.60
CA TRP A 94 -11.77 -7.58 7.49
C TRP A 94 -12.53 -8.79 8.03
N LEU A 95 -13.58 -8.62 8.84
CA LEU A 95 -14.46 -9.72 9.27
C LEU A 95 -15.14 -10.39 8.08
N ASN A 96 -15.58 -9.61 7.09
CA ASN A 96 -16.16 -10.12 5.86
C ASN A 96 -15.09 -10.28 4.77
N ARG A 97 -14.70 -11.52 4.48
CA ARG A 97 -13.67 -11.81 3.47
C ARG A 97 -14.04 -11.31 2.07
N GLN A 98 -15.31 -11.35 1.69
CA GLN A 98 -15.74 -10.92 0.35
C GLN A 98 -15.66 -9.41 0.21
N GLU A 99 -16.22 -8.68 1.18
CA GLU A 99 -16.17 -7.21 1.19
C GLU A 99 -14.75 -6.69 1.34
N TRP A 100 -13.91 -7.34 2.17
CA TRP A 100 -12.49 -7.03 2.27
C TRP A 100 -11.78 -7.14 0.92
N ARG A 101 -12.03 -8.22 0.17
CA ARG A 101 -11.42 -8.43 -1.14
C ARG A 101 -11.84 -7.36 -2.14
N LEU A 102 -13.12 -6.97 -2.11
CA LEU A 102 -13.66 -5.90 -2.95
C LEU A 102 -13.06 -4.55 -2.57
N GLY A 103 -13.01 -4.20 -1.27
CA GLY A 103 -12.45 -2.96 -0.77
C GLY A 103 -10.96 -2.81 -1.08
N VAL A 104 -10.15 -3.85 -0.83
CA VAL A 104 -8.72 -3.82 -1.12
C VAL A 104 -8.44 -3.86 -2.63
N GLY A 105 -9.30 -4.50 -3.41
CA GLY A 105 -9.24 -4.52 -4.87
C GLY A 105 -9.62 -3.20 -5.54
N LYS A 106 -10.39 -2.32 -4.85
CA LYS A 106 -10.64 -0.95 -5.33
C LYS A 106 -9.31 -0.19 -5.32
N ARG A 107 -8.74 -0.03 -6.51
CA ARG A 107 -7.62 0.87 -6.76
C ARG A 107 -8.23 2.23 -7.11
N ARG A 108 -7.86 3.28 -6.38
CA ARG A 108 -8.30 4.63 -6.70
C ARG A 108 -7.82 4.95 -8.13
N ARG A 109 -8.72 5.39 -9.00
CA ARG A 109 -8.33 5.96 -10.29
C ARG A 109 -7.58 7.24 -9.98
N THR A 110 -6.27 7.25 -10.20
CA THR A 110 -5.49 8.49 -10.18
C THR A 110 -5.90 9.29 -11.40
N PHE A 111 -6.52 10.45 -11.18
CA PHE A 111 -6.74 11.47 -12.19
C PHE A 111 -5.40 12.09 -12.62
#